data_AF-A0A7Y7DGQ2-F1
#
_entry.id   AF-A0A7Y7DGQ2-F1
#
_cell.length_a   1.000
_cell.length_b   1.000
_cell.length_c   1.000
_cell.angle_alpha   90.00
_cell.angle_beta   90.00
_cell.angle_gamma   90.00
#
_symmetry.space_group_name_H-M   'P 1'
#
loop_
_entity.id
_entity.type
_entity.pdbx_description
1 polymer ?
#
loop_
_entity_poly.entity_id
_entity_poly.type
_entity_poly.pdbx_seq_one_letter_code
_entity_poly.pdbx_strand_id
1 'polypeptide(L)'
;MLHKEFQPLRIYQGWEVTYNLFFEEQFTEENIHQYPGPTLLNLYSSRRNQHIDVSWQPEGDIKGSYILQMFNTREVFNEKNNLLEVDFDDEPHTEFKSKNKDEIVSKLEDLMWFSKGYKDPRILKNRGVVDEPSESYRIELEKEGLTQALLDKILKDGNRKIQDLILDHKDITKEIIERFFYEGCSNKVKNKAAQMMKQKKFR
;
A
#
# COMPACT_ATOMS: atom_id res chain seq x y z
N MET A 1 9.94 -23.01 -27.43
CA MET A 1 8.59 -22.80 -26.86
C MET A 1 7.60 -22.96 -27.98
N LEU A 2 6.70 -23.94 -27.89
CA LEU A 2 5.49 -23.96 -28.70
C LEU A 2 4.72 -22.66 -28.43
N HIS A 3 4.24 -22.01 -29.48
CA HIS A 3 3.42 -20.80 -29.36
C HIS A 3 2.10 -21.19 -28.67
N LYS A 4 1.96 -20.86 -27.38
CA LYS A 4 0.73 -21.10 -26.61
C LYS A 4 -0.11 -19.82 -26.59
N GLU A 5 -1.42 -19.98 -26.69
CA GLU A 5 -2.35 -18.85 -26.58
C GLU A 5 -2.48 -18.39 -25.12
N PHE A 6 -2.43 -17.08 -24.91
CA PHE A 6 -2.62 -16.49 -23.59
C PHE A 6 -4.09 -16.51 -23.22
N GLN A 7 -4.37 -16.71 -21.93
CA GLN A 7 -5.71 -16.59 -21.39
C GLN A 7 -6.28 -15.19 -21.72
N PRO A 8 -7.43 -15.12 -22.42
CA PRO A 8 -8.09 -13.83 -22.63
C PRO A 8 -8.43 -13.17 -21.30
N LEU A 9 -8.01 -11.92 -21.13
CA LEU A 9 -8.19 -11.14 -19.92
C LEU A 9 -8.42 -9.67 -20.25
N ARG A 10 -9.45 -9.06 -19.64
CA ARG A 10 -9.69 -7.61 -19.75
C ARG A 10 -8.77 -6.84 -18.81
N ILE A 11 -7.75 -6.20 -19.35
CA ILE A 11 -6.85 -5.34 -18.58
C ILE A 11 -7.49 -3.96 -18.38
N TYR A 12 -7.79 -3.60 -17.13
CA TYR A 12 -8.34 -2.28 -16.81
C TYR A 12 -7.28 -1.18 -16.91
N GLN A 13 -7.70 0.05 -17.21
CA GLN A 13 -6.79 1.18 -17.36
C GLN A 13 -5.92 1.40 -16.10
N GLY A 14 -4.62 1.56 -16.33
CA GLY A 14 -3.63 1.82 -15.28
C GLY A 14 -3.05 0.55 -14.65
N TRP A 15 -3.40 -0.64 -15.17
CA TRP A 15 -2.69 -1.88 -14.91
C TRP A 15 -1.71 -2.17 -16.05
N GLU A 16 -0.52 -2.61 -15.66
CA GLU A 16 0.56 -3.04 -16.54
C GLU A 16 0.82 -4.52 -16.30
N VAL A 17 0.98 -5.29 -17.39
CA VAL A 17 1.39 -6.69 -17.32
C VAL A 17 2.92 -6.73 -17.26
N THR A 18 3.46 -7.13 -16.11
CA THR A 18 4.92 -7.17 -15.88
C THR A 18 5.50 -8.57 -16.07
N TYR A 19 4.68 -9.61 -16.01
CA TYR A 19 5.04 -10.99 -16.31
C TYR A 19 3.81 -11.75 -16.80
N ASN A 20 3.94 -12.62 -17.81
CA ASN A 20 2.80 -13.38 -18.33
C ASN A 20 3.22 -14.75 -18.89
N LEU A 21 2.83 -15.81 -18.19
CA LEU A 21 2.76 -17.21 -18.59
C LEU A 21 1.34 -17.79 -18.35
N PHE A 22 0.33 -16.92 -18.22
CA PHE A 22 -1.04 -17.33 -17.96
C PHE A 22 -1.72 -17.71 -19.27
N PHE A 23 -1.49 -18.96 -19.68
CA PHE A 23 -2.02 -19.53 -20.92
C PHE A 23 -3.47 -20.02 -20.75
N GLU A 24 -4.19 -20.16 -21.86
CA GLU A 24 -5.57 -20.67 -21.88
C GLU A 24 -5.65 -22.15 -21.46
N GLU A 25 -4.60 -22.93 -21.79
CA GLU A 25 -4.50 -24.36 -21.48
C GLU A 25 -4.62 -24.65 -19.98
N GLN A 26 -5.48 -25.60 -19.60
CA GLN A 26 -5.59 -26.07 -18.22
C GLN A 26 -4.39 -26.93 -17.83
N PHE A 27 -4.02 -26.93 -16.54
CA PHE A 27 -2.98 -27.84 -16.07
C PHE A 27 -3.46 -29.29 -16.17
N THR A 28 -2.57 -30.14 -16.68
CA THR A 28 -2.73 -31.59 -16.80
C THR A 28 -1.46 -32.28 -16.31
N GLU A 29 -1.53 -33.59 -16.06
CA GLU A 29 -0.33 -34.36 -15.69
C GLU A 29 0.79 -34.26 -16.74
N GLU A 30 0.45 -34.07 -18.02
CA GLU A 30 1.41 -34.00 -19.12
C GLU A 30 2.10 -32.63 -19.23
N ASN A 31 1.42 -31.55 -18.86
CA ASN A 31 1.90 -30.19 -19.12
C ASN A 31 2.40 -29.44 -17.88
N ILE A 32 2.08 -29.89 -16.66
CA ILE A 32 2.37 -29.14 -15.45
C ILE A 32 3.88 -28.93 -15.23
N HIS A 33 4.71 -29.87 -15.67
CA HIS A 33 6.17 -29.80 -15.60
C HIS A 33 6.80 -28.80 -16.57
N GLN A 34 6.03 -28.23 -17.51
CA GLN A 34 6.54 -27.31 -18.52
C GLN A 34 6.64 -25.86 -18.02
N TYR A 35 6.10 -25.58 -16.84
CA TYR A 35 6.06 -24.24 -16.27
C TYR A 35 7.31 -24.00 -15.40
N PRO A 36 8.08 -22.93 -15.66
CA PRO A 36 9.38 -22.71 -15.02
C PRO A 36 9.30 -22.20 -13.57
N GLY A 37 8.09 -22.04 -13.02
CA GLY A 37 7.85 -21.53 -11.68
C GLY A 37 6.36 -21.48 -11.35
N PRO A 38 6.01 -21.15 -10.09
CA PRO A 38 4.62 -21.09 -9.66
C PRO A 38 3.89 -19.86 -10.22
N THR A 39 4.58 -18.73 -10.43
CA THR A 39 3.99 -17.50 -10.95
C THR A 39 3.57 -17.64 -12.41
N LEU A 40 2.34 -17.24 -12.70
CA LEU A 40 1.71 -17.28 -14.02
C LEU A 40 1.45 -15.88 -14.57
N LEU A 41 1.08 -14.92 -13.73
CA LEU A 41 0.79 -13.55 -14.18
C LEU A 41 1.14 -12.57 -13.08
N ASN A 42 1.88 -11.52 -13.45
CA ASN A 42 2.07 -10.35 -12.60
C ASN A 42 1.47 -9.12 -13.24
N LEU A 43 0.68 -8.40 -12.45
CA LEU A 43 0.13 -7.10 -12.81
C LEU A 43 0.58 -6.06 -11.80
N TYR A 44 0.83 -4.86 -12.28
CA TYR A 44 1.21 -3.73 -11.43
C TYR A 44 0.41 -2.48 -11.79
N SER A 45 0.06 -1.69 -10.80
CA SER A 45 -0.55 -0.39 -10.99
C SER A 45 0.12 0.65 -10.11
N SER A 46 0.97 1.47 -10.72
CA SER A 46 1.59 2.64 -10.06
C SER A 46 0.56 3.67 -9.60
N ARG A 47 -0.56 3.78 -10.32
CA ARG A 47 -1.66 4.69 -9.95
C ARG A 47 -2.42 4.20 -8.73
N ARG A 48 -2.57 2.88 -8.57
CA ARG A 48 -3.28 2.28 -7.44
C ARG A 48 -2.35 1.85 -6.31
N ASN A 49 -1.03 1.94 -6.50
CA ASN A 49 -0.03 1.42 -5.56
C ASN A 49 -0.31 -0.03 -5.18
N GLN A 50 -0.54 -0.87 -6.20
CA GLN A 50 -0.99 -2.25 -6.02
C GLN A 50 -0.33 -3.18 -7.02
N HIS A 51 -0.13 -4.41 -6.58
CA HIS A 51 0.42 -5.52 -7.37
C HIS A 51 -0.49 -6.73 -7.23
N ILE A 52 -0.67 -7.48 -8.31
CA ILE A 52 -1.38 -8.76 -8.30
C ILE A 52 -0.43 -9.83 -8.83
N ASP A 53 -0.28 -10.91 -8.07
CA ASP A 53 0.34 -12.17 -8.49
C ASP A 53 -0.77 -13.21 -8.68
N VAL A 54 -0.69 -13.94 -9.79
CA VAL A 54 -1.44 -15.18 -9.99
C VAL A 54 -0.42 -16.29 -10.10
N SER A 55 -0.50 -17.27 -9.22
CA SER A 55 0.38 -18.42 -9.19
C SER A 55 -0.38 -19.75 -9.10
N TRP A 56 0.27 -20.86 -9.46
CA TRP A 56 -0.21 -22.21 -9.20
C TRP A 56 0.59 -22.81 -8.04
N GLN A 57 -0.11 -23.26 -7.01
CA GLN A 57 0.52 -23.83 -5.82
C GLN A 57 -0.19 -25.11 -5.33
N PRO A 58 0.55 -26.14 -4.90
CA PRO A 58 2.02 -26.26 -4.97
C PRO A 58 2.56 -26.33 -6.40
N GLU A 59 3.77 -25.83 -6.61
CA GLU A 59 4.44 -25.89 -7.92
C GLU A 59 4.59 -27.34 -8.39
N GLY A 60 4.27 -27.60 -9.66
CA GLY A 60 4.43 -28.93 -10.25
C GLY A 60 3.40 -29.98 -9.80
N ASP A 61 2.48 -29.66 -8.87
CA ASP A 61 1.47 -30.59 -8.38
C ASP A 61 0.11 -30.36 -9.04
N ILE A 62 -0.41 -31.36 -9.76
CA ILE A 62 -1.71 -31.30 -10.45
C ILE A 62 -2.88 -31.18 -9.47
N LYS A 63 -2.67 -31.57 -8.21
CA LYS A 63 -3.65 -31.40 -7.13
C LYS A 63 -3.63 -30.00 -6.53
N GLY A 64 -2.71 -29.14 -6.97
CA GLY A 64 -2.63 -27.74 -6.63
C GLY A 64 -3.85 -26.93 -7.07
N SER A 65 -3.69 -25.62 -7.03
CA SER A 65 -4.73 -24.65 -7.33
C SER A 65 -4.11 -23.32 -7.68
N TYR A 66 -4.86 -22.51 -8.43
CA TYR A 66 -4.52 -21.12 -8.62
C TYR A 66 -4.68 -20.36 -7.30
N ILE A 67 -3.68 -19.54 -7.00
CA ILE A 67 -3.69 -18.55 -5.93
C ILE A 67 -3.58 -17.19 -6.60
N LEU A 68 -4.53 -16.31 -6.32
CA LEU A 68 -4.50 -14.91 -6.71
C LEU A 68 -4.26 -14.09 -5.45
N GLN A 69 -3.16 -13.35 -5.42
CA GLN A 69 -2.78 -12.51 -4.30
C GLN A 69 -2.65 -11.05 -4.74
N MET A 70 -3.07 -10.13 -3.87
CA MET A 70 -2.97 -8.70 -4.09
C MET A 70 -2.23 -8.03 -2.95
N PHE A 71 -1.21 -7.25 -3.30
CA PHE A 71 -0.30 -6.58 -2.38
C PHE A 71 -0.41 -5.07 -2.57
N ASN A 72 -0.27 -4.31 -1.48
CA ASN A 72 -0.01 -2.89 -1.63
C ASN A 72 1.47 -2.71 -1.97
N THR A 73 1.74 -1.66 -2.72
CA THR A 73 3.10 -1.27 -3.07
C THR A 73 3.39 0.12 -2.56
N ARG A 74 4.67 0.42 -2.33
CA ARG A 74 5.11 1.76 -1.95
C ARG A 74 6.39 2.09 -2.67
N GLU A 75 6.58 3.37 -2.98
CA GLU A 75 7.85 3.83 -3.50
C GLU A 75 8.86 3.96 -2.35
N VAL A 76 10.07 3.45 -2.56
CA VAL A 76 11.20 3.59 -1.65
C VAL A 76 12.37 4.16 -2.43
N PHE A 77 12.95 5.24 -1.94
CA PHE A 77 14.14 5.83 -2.53
C PHE A 77 15.37 5.09 -2.01
N ASN A 78 16.13 4.52 -2.92
CA ASN A 78 17.36 3.81 -2.61
C ASN A 78 18.56 4.74 -2.84
N GLU A 79 19.19 5.17 -1.74
CA GLU A 79 20.33 6.09 -1.79
C GLU A 79 21.57 5.49 -2.49
N LYS A 80 21.71 4.15 -2.50
CA LYS A 80 22.90 3.48 -3.05
C LYS A 80 22.96 3.58 -4.57
N ASN A 81 21.81 3.50 -5.23
CA ASN A 81 21.71 3.56 -6.69
C ASN A 81 21.00 4.83 -7.18
N ASN A 82 20.53 5.70 -6.28
CA ASN A 82 19.84 6.95 -6.60
C ASN A 82 18.57 6.72 -7.45
N LEU A 83 17.84 5.63 -7.18
CA LEU A 83 16.61 5.26 -7.89
C LEU A 83 15.42 5.16 -6.92
N LEU A 84 14.23 5.36 -7.48
CA LEU A 84 12.98 4.99 -6.82
C LEU A 84 12.65 3.55 -7.17
N GLU A 85 12.56 2.72 -6.13
CA GLU A 85 12.20 1.32 -6.22
C GLU A 85 10.77 1.13 -5.72
N VAL A 86 10.15 0.03 -6.16
CA VAL A 86 8.83 -0.39 -5.69
C VAL A 86 9.04 -1.48 -4.66
N ASP A 87 8.56 -1.21 -3.46
CA ASP A 87 8.52 -2.15 -2.35
C ASP A 87 7.10 -2.71 -2.20
N PHE A 88 6.98 -3.95 -1.72
CA PHE A 88 5.72 -4.66 -1.57
C PHE A 88 5.46 -4.96 -0.11
N ASP A 89 4.19 -5.02 0.30
CA ASP A 89 3.85 -5.60 1.60
C ASP A 89 4.34 -7.07 1.66
N ASP A 90 4.85 -7.50 2.82
CA ASP A 90 5.27 -8.88 3.05
C ASP A 90 4.11 -9.88 2.88
N GLU A 91 2.88 -9.44 3.19
CA GLU A 91 1.67 -10.25 3.16
C GLU A 91 0.62 -9.64 2.23
N PRO A 92 -0.15 -10.45 1.49
CA PRO A 92 -1.21 -9.95 0.65
C PRO A 92 -2.37 -9.44 1.49
N HIS A 93 -2.94 -8.30 1.10
CA HIS A 93 -4.16 -7.79 1.73
C HIS A 93 -5.42 -8.45 1.18
N THR A 94 -5.32 -9.15 0.05
CA THR A 94 -6.39 -9.96 -0.54
C THR A 94 -5.80 -11.24 -1.10
N GLU A 95 -6.42 -12.38 -0.77
CA GLU A 95 -6.11 -13.68 -1.37
C GLU A 95 -7.40 -14.35 -1.87
N PHE A 96 -7.32 -15.00 -3.02
CA PHE A 96 -8.38 -15.84 -3.56
C PHE A 96 -7.78 -17.11 -4.16
N LYS A 97 -8.36 -18.26 -3.82
CA LYS A 97 -7.88 -19.58 -4.23
C LYS A 97 -8.98 -20.33 -4.97
N SER A 98 -8.65 -20.88 -6.14
CA SER A 98 -9.56 -21.74 -6.89
C SER A 98 -8.81 -22.74 -7.76
N LYS A 99 -9.43 -23.89 -8.04
CA LYS A 99 -8.99 -24.80 -9.11
C LYS A 99 -9.58 -24.43 -10.46
N ASN A 100 -10.64 -23.63 -10.47
CA ASN A 100 -11.32 -23.20 -11.68
C ASN A 100 -10.68 -21.91 -12.20
N LYS A 101 -10.11 -21.98 -13.40
CA LYS A 101 -9.47 -20.83 -14.03
C LYS A 101 -10.45 -19.69 -14.31
N ASP A 102 -11.70 -19.99 -14.67
CA ASP A 102 -12.70 -18.96 -14.99
C ASP A 102 -13.05 -18.12 -13.76
N GLU A 103 -13.05 -18.74 -12.57
CA GLU A 103 -13.22 -18.02 -11.30
C GLU A 103 -12.04 -17.10 -11.00
N ILE A 104 -10.81 -17.52 -11.34
CA ILE A 104 -9.61 -16.68 -11.22
C ILE A 104 -9.68 -15.50 -12.17
N VAL A 105 -10.04 -15.73 -13.44
CA VAL A 105 -10.20 -14.67 -14.45
C VAL A 105 -11.26 -13.67 -13.99
N SER A 106 -12.44 -14.13 -13.56
CA SER A 106 -13.49 -13.26 -13.05
C SER A 106 -13.03 -12.44 -11.85
N LYS A 107 -12.37 -13.09 -10.88
CA LYS A 107 -11.88 -12.39 -9.68
C LYS A 107 -10.77 -11.39 -10.00
N LEU A 108 -9.89 -11.71 -10.93
CA LEU A 108 -8.80 -10.86 -11.39
C LEU A 108 -9.33 -9.59 -12.06
N GLU A 109 -10.31 -9.73 -12.96
CA GLU A 109 -10.97 -8.59 -13.59
C GLU A 109 -11.72 -7.73 -12.56
N ASP A 110 -12.41 -8.35 -11.60
CA ASP A 110 -13.09 -7.64 -10.51
C ASP A 110 -12.11 -6.81 -9.68
N LEU A 111 -10.96 -7.38 -9.31
CA LEU A 111 -9.93 -6.67 -8.54
C LEU A 111 -9.35 -5.51 -9.34
N MET A 112 -9.02 -5.72 -10.62
CA MET A 112 -8.50 -4.66 -11.48
C MET A 112 -9.49 -3.51 -11.65
N TRP A 113 -10.79 -3.80 -11.70
CA TRP A 113 -11.83 -2.80 -11.90
C TRP A 113 -12.16 -2.08 -10.59
N PHE A 114 -12.53 -2.83 -9.56
CA PHE A 114 -13.20 -2.32 -8.36
C PHE A 114 -12.28 -2.07 -7.16
N SER A 115 -11.01 -2.50 -7.18
CA SER A 115 -10.10 -2.21 -6.05
C SER A 115 -9.99 -0.71 -5.83
N LYS A 116 -9.94 -0.30 -4.56
CA LYS A 116 -9.53 1.08 -4.24
C LYS A 116 -8.02 1.14 -4.26
N GLY A 117 -7.47 2.20 -4.85
CA GLY A 117 -6.04 2.45 -4.79
C GLY A 117 -5.58 2.62 -3.34
N TYR A 118 -4.40 2.08 -3.06
CA TYR A 118 -3.74 2.21 -1.78
C TYR A 118 -3.09 3.59 -1.64
N LYS A 119 -3.27 4.19 -0.47
CA LYS A 119 -2.60 5.44 -0.09
C LYS A 119 -1.53 5.08 0.93
N ASP A 120 -0.28 5.37 0.59
CA ASP A 120 0.84 5.21 1.49
C ASP A 120 0.62 6.09 2.75
N PRO A 121 0.43 5.49 3.94
CA PRO A 121 0.21 6.23 5.18
C PRO A 121 1.50 6.83 5.73
N ARG A 122 2.68 6.42 5.20
CA ARG A 122 3.97 6.84 5.72
C ARG A 122 4.15 8.34 5.60
N ILE A 123 4.73 8.93 6.63
CA ILE A 123 5.11 10.33 6.61
C ILE A 123 6.44 10.45 5.86
N LEU A 124 6.35 10.88 4.61
CA LEU A 124 7.51 11.09 3.76
C LEU A 124 8.04 12.53 3.85
N LYS A 125 9.37 12.67 3.87
CA LYS A 125 10.10 13.93 3.73
C LYS A 125 10.08 14.40 2.27
N ASN A 126 10.46 13.50 1.36
CA ASN A 126 10.43 13.65 -0.09
C ASN A 126 9.84 12.38 -0.71
N ARG A 127 9.57 12.37 -2.02
CA ARG A 127 9.07 11.17 -2.72
C ARG A 127 9.98 9.97 -2.44
N GLY A 128 9.42 8.88 -1.93
CA GLY A 128 10.13 7.65 -1.57
C GLY A 128 11.03 7.71 -0.32
N VAL A 129 11.18 8.87 0.34
CA VAL A 129 12.06 9.01 1.52
C VAL A 129 11.21 9.22 2.76
N VAL A 130 11.23 8.25 3.67
CA VAL A 130 10.54 8.31 4.96
C VAL A 130 11.18 9.37 5.86
N ASP A 131 10.33 10.16 6.54
CA ASP A 131 10.74 11.03 7.62
C ASP A 131 10.74 10.22 8.92
N GLU A 132 11.86 9.57 9.23
CA GLU A 132 11.97 8.59 10.33
C GLU A 132 11.40 9.10 11.67
N PRO A 133 11.74 10.33 12.16
CA PRO A 133 11.14 10.83 13.39
C PRO A 133 9.61 10.91 13.29
N SER A 134 9.10 11.59 12.26
CA SER A 134 7.66 11.83 12.12
C SER A 134 6.87 10.54 11.90
N GLU A 135 7.42 9.60 11.13
CA GLU A 135 6.80 8.30 10.89
C GLU A 135 6.80 7.43 12.14
N SER A 136 7.90 7.43 12.91
CA SER A 136 7.95 6.72 14.19
C SER A 136 6.87 7.23 15.15
N TYR A 137 6.60 8.54 15.16
CA TYR A 137 5.54 9.14 15.97
C TYR A 137 4.14 8.82 15.46
N ARG A 138 3.94 8.69 14.14
CA ARG A 138 2.67 8.22 13.57
C ARG A 138 2.37 6.79 14.03
N ILE A 139 3.38 5.91 13.99
CA ILE A 139 3.25 4.52 14.45
C ILE A 139 3.00 4.45 15.97
N GLU A 140 3.73 5.24 16.77
CA GLU A 140 3.51 5.34 18.23
C GLU A 140 2.09 5.85 18.53
N LEU A 141 1.60 6.86 17.80
CA LEU A 141 0.24 7.39 17.92
C LEU A 141 -0.82 6.33 17.64
N GLU A 142 -0.65 5.52 16.59
CA GLU A 142 -1.61 4.47 16.24
C GLU A 142 -1.64 3.34 17.27
N LYS A 143 -0.50 3.03 17.89
CA LYS A 143 -0.37 1.93 18.84
C LYS A 143 -0.76 2.31 20.26
N GLU A 144 -0.37 3.50 20.71
CA GLU A 144 -0.47 3.94 22.11
C GLU A 144 -1.45 5.11 22.32
N GLY A 145 -1.89 5.74 21.24
CA GLY A 145 -2.72 6.94 21.29
C GLY A 145 -1.93 8.22 21.58
N LEU A 146 -2.64 9.34 21.74
CA LEU A 146 -2.03 10.64 21.98
C LEU A 146 -1.61 10.79 23.45
N THR A 147 -0.35 10.50 23.75
CA THR A 147 0.25 10.71 25.08
C THR A 147 0.97 12.06 25.16
N GLN A 148 1.16 12.56 26.38
CA GLN A 148 1.93 13.80 26.59
C GLN A 148 3.39 13.65 26.14
N ALA A 149 4.01 12.49 26.41
CA ALA A 149 5.38 12.21 25.98
C ALA A 149 5.51 12.20 24.45
N LEU A 150 4.54 11.62 23.75
CA LEU A 150 4.50 11.63 22.28
C LEU A 150 4.30 13.04 21.74
N LEU A 151 3.39 13.83 22.34
CA LEU A 151 3.18 15.22 21.97
C LEU A 151 4.46 16.06 22.10
N ASP A 152 5.23 15.87 23.18
CA ASP A 152 6.49 16.57 23.40
C ASP A 152 7.54 16.24 22.34
N LYS A 153 7.63 14.96 21.92
CA LYS A 153 8.48 14.55 20.78
C LYS A 153 8.00 15.25 19.50
N ILE A 154 6.73 15.13 19.16
CA ILE A 154 6.14 15.69 17.92
C ILE A 154 6.35 17.20 17.80
N LEU A 155 6.23 17.95 18.90
CA LEU A 155 6.45 19.40 18.89
C LEU A 155 7.93 19.77 18.72
N LYS A 156 8.85 18.93 19.22
CA LYS A 156 10.29 19.14 19.17
C LYS A 156 10.87 18.93 17.76
N ASP A 157 10.55 17.82 17.11
CA ASP A 157 11.17 17.42 15.83
C ASP A 157 10.20 16.80 14.82
N GLY A 158 8.90 16.73 15.13
CA GLY A 158 7.88 16.30 14.18
C GLY A 158 7.65 17.30 13.06
N ASN A 159 7.56 16.80 11.82
CA ASN A 159 7.30 17.62 10.66
C ASN A 159 5.83 18.11 10.59
N ARG A 160 5.54 18.96 9.61
CA ARG A 160 4.19 19.53 9.44
C ARG A 160 3.09 18.46 9.33
N LYS A 161 3.34 17.33 8.66
CA LYS A 161 2.31 16.31 8.42
C LYS A 161 1.87 15.63 9.72
N ILE A 162 2.81 15.24 10.58
CA ILE A 162 2.46 14.62 11.87
C ILE A 162 1.77 15.64 12.78
N GLN A 163 2.22 16.90 12.79
CA GLN A 163 1.57 17.95 13.58
C GLN A 163 0.16 18.26 13.07
N ASP A 164 -0.04 18.33 11.75
CA ASP A 164 -1.38 18.50 11.15
C ASP A 164 -2.31 17.32 11.50
N LEU A 165 -1.77 16.10 11.54
CA LEU A 165 -2.50 14.88 11.93
C LEU A 165 -2.95 14.93 13.39
N ILE A 166 -2.08 15.39 14.32
CA ILE A 166 -2.49 15.57 15.72
C ILE A 166 -3.60 16.63 15.84
N LEU A 167 -3.51 17.74 15.11
CA LEU A 167 -4.56 18.77 15.12
C LEU A 167 -5.92 18.26 14.61
N ASP A 168 -5.95 17.22 13.78
CA ASP A 168 -7.19 16.58 13.32
C ASP A 168 -7.59 15.37 14.19
N HIS A 169 -6.81 15.04 15.22
CA HIS A 169 -7.03 13.90 16.08
C HIS A 169 -8.28 14.08 16.95
N LYS A 170 -9.04 13.00 17.16
CA LYS A 170 -10.29 13.01 17.93
C LYS A 170 -10.13 13.48 19.39
N ASP A 171 -8.97 13.16 19.98
CA ASP A 171 -8.65 13.43 21.39
C ASP A 171 -7.93 14.78 21.61
N ILE A 172 -7.98 15.67 20.61
CA ILE A 172 -7.39 17.00 20.71
C ILE A 172 -8.09 17.86 21.78
N THR A 173 -7.32 18.48 22.67
CA THR A 173 -7.81 19.39 23.71
C THR A 173 -7.38 20.84 23.44
N LYS A 174 -7.98 21.79 24.16
CA LYS A 174 -7.63 23.21 24.04
C LYS A 174 -6.17 23.46 24.41
N GLU A 175 -5.69 22.81 25.45
CA GLU A 175 -4.29 22.90 25.91
C GLU A 175 -3.32 22.41 24.83
N ILE A 176 -3.65 21.30 24.15
CA ILE A 176 -2.81 20.78 23.06
C ILE A 176 -2.80 21.75 21.87
N ILE A 177 -3.96 22.33 21.51
CA ILE A 177 -4.05 23.32 20.44
C ILE A 177 -3.22 24.57 20.78
N GLU A 178 -3.27 25.06 22.02
CA GLU A 178 -2.46 26.18 22.48
C GLU A 178 -0.97 25.89 22.32
N ARG A 179 -0.52 24.68 22.66
CA ARG A 179 0.87 24.28 22.40
C ARG A 179 1.24 24.35 20.94
N PHE A 180 0.43 23.81 20.03
CA PHE A 180 0.70 23.92 18.59
C PHE A 180 0.70 25.36 18.07
N PHE A 181 -0.07 26.27 18.69
CA PHE A 181 -0.05 27.69 18.34
C PHE A 181 1.30 28.34 18.64
N TYR A 182 1.91 28.02 19.79
CA TYR A 182 3.20 28.59 20.19
C TYR A 182 4.39 27.82 19.62
N GLU A 183 4.38 26.49 19.72
CA GLU A 183 5.50 25.58 19.47
C GLU A 183 5.48 24.95 18.06
N GLY A 184 4.40 25.10 17.29
CA GLY A 184 4.25 24.42 16.00
C GLY A 184 5.40 24.66 15.01
N CYS A 185 5.76 23.64 14.24
CA CYS A 185 6.98 23.67 13.40
C CYS A 185 6.92 24.64 12.21
N SER A 186 5.74 25.15 11.85
CA SER A 186 5.57 26.11 10.76
C SER A 186 4.39 27.06 10.97
N ASN A 187 4.42 28.21 10.30
CA ASN A 187 3.31 29.18 10.34
C ASN A 187 1.97 28.56 9.90
N LYS A 188 1.99 27.55 9.01
CA LYS A 188 0.76 26.85 8.59
C LYS A 188 0.12 26.10 9.76
N VAL A 189 0.92 25.38 10.55
CA VAL A 189 0.45 24.67 11.75
C VAL A 189 -0.07 25.67 12.79
N LYS A 190 0.71 26.71 13.08
CA LYS A 190 0.32 27.75 14.05
C LYS A 190 -0.99 28.44 13.66
N ASN A 191 -1.17 28.75 12.37
CA ASN A 191 -2.40 29.35 11.86
C ASN A 191 -3.61 28.39 11.94
N LYS A 192 -3.42 27.10 11.66
CA LYS A 192 -4.46 26.07 11.84
C LYS A 192 -4.89 25.98 13.31
N ALA A 193 -3.94 25.92 14.23
CA ALA A 193 -4.21 25.95 15.66
C ALA A 193 -4.95 27.22 16.09
N ALA A 194 -4.52 28.40 15.63
CA ALA A 194 -5.19 29.67 15.89
C ALA A 194 -6.66 29.70 15.41
N GLN A 195 -6.93 29.09 14.25
CA GLN A 195 -8.28 28.97 13.72
C GLN A 195 -9.13 28.01 14.56
N MET A 196 -8.56 26.90 15.01
CA MET A 196 -9.24 25.92 15.85
C MET A 196 -9.65 26.49 17.21
N MET A 197 -8.80 27.30 17.85
CA MET A 197 -9.15 27.99 19.12
C MET A 197 -10.37 28.92 18.98
N LYS A 198 -10.66 29.41 17.77
CA LYS A 198 -11.85 30.25 17.52
C LYS A 198 -13.13 29.45 17.32
N GLN A 199 -13.07 28.11 17.23
CA GLN A 199 -14.26 27.28 17.06
C GLN A 199 -15.02 27.14 18.39
N LYS A 200 -16.36 27.10 18.33
CA LYS A 200 -17.20 27.02 19.54
C LYS A 200 -16.84 25.86 20.47
N LYS A 201 -16.36 24.75 19.92
CA LYS A 201 -15.94 23.56 20.69
C LYS A 201 -14.76 23.84 21.64
N PHE A 202 -13.91 24.83 21.31
CA PHE A 202 -12.66 25.10 22.01
C PHE A 202 -12.54 26.55 22.53
N ARG A 203 -13.62 27.35 22.40
CA ARG A 203 -13.72 28.66 23.05
C ARG A 203 -13.96 28.44 24.54
#